data_AF-A0A6J2WA77-F1
#
_entry.id   AF-A0A6J2WA77-F1
#
_cell.length_a   1.000
_cell.length_b   1.000
_cell.length_c   1.000
_cell.angle_alpha   90.00
_cell.angle_beta   90.00
_cell.angle_gamma   90.00
#
_symmetry.space_group_name_H-M   'P 1'
#
loop_
_entity.id
_entity.type
_entity.pdbx_description
1 polymer ?
#
loop_
_entity_poly.entity_id
_entity_poly.type
_entity_poly.pdbx_seq_one_letter_code
_entity_poly.pdbx_strand_id
1 'polypeptide(L)'
;MNSNVENLPPQVLRLVYKEVSALAADPPEGIKIYPSEEDITEIQTAIEGPEGTPFAGGVFRMRLVLGKDFPAAPPKGFFLTKIFHPNVGHKGEICVNVLKRDWRAELGLRHVLLTIKCLLIHPNPESALNEEAGRLLLEDYSEYFSRARLLTEIHAMGGTSGSAQEPGDGPQPKKHAGDPSKRVAVAKKKTDKKRALRRL
;
A
#
# COMPACT_ATOMS: atom_id res chain seq x y z
N MET A 1 16.96 2.33 6.50
CA MET A 1 16.50 3.48 5.69
C MET A 1 17.40 4.65 6.04
N ASN A 2 17.94 5.37 5.06
CA ASN A 2 18.76 6.55 5.33
C ASN A 2 17.81 7.73 5.56
N SER A 3 17.82 8.29 6.76
CA SER A 3 17.04 9.49 7.09
C SER A 3 17.48 10.68 6.22
N ASN A 4 16.54 11.51 5.80
CA ASN A 4 16.85 12.73 5.04
C ASN A 4 17.12 13.94 5.93
N VAL A 5 17.20 13.76 7.26
CA VAL A 5 17.45 14.85 8.22
C VAL A 5 18.70 15.64 7.85
N GLU A 6 19.79 14.99 7.45
CA GLU A 6 21.04 15.65 7.05
C GLU A 6 20.93 16.45 5.74
N ASN A 7 19.90 16.17 4.93
CA ASN A 7 19.69 16.82 3.63
C ASN A 7 18.86 18.11 3.73
N LEU A 8 18.34 18.47 4.90
CA LEU A 8 17.47 19.64 5.07
C LEU A 8 18.09 20.69 5.99
N PRO A 9 17.93 22.00 5.69
CA PRO A 9 18.39 23.06 6.56
C PRO A 9 17.76 22.98 7.97
N PRO A 10 18.49 23.26 9.05
CA PRO A 10 17.96 23.20 10.43
C PRO A 10 16.69 24.04 10.65
N GLN A 11 16.57 25.15 9.92
CA GLN A 11 15.40 26.01 9.97
C GLN A 11 14.16 25.30 9.42
N VAL A 12 14.30 24.54 8.33
CA VAL A 12 13.24 23.74 7.71
C VAL A 12 12.82 22.62 8.65
N LEU A 13 13.79 21.90 9.22
CA LEU A 13 13.53 20.83 10.19
C LEU A 13 12.70 21.33 11.40
N ARG A 14 13.04 22.50 11.93
CA ARG A 14 12.29 23.11 13.03
C ARG A 14 10.87 23.51 12.63
N LEU A 15 10.66 23.98 11.40
CA LEU A 15 9.32 24.28 10.87
C LEU A 15 8.49 23.00 10.72
N VAL A 16 9.07 21.95 10.13
CA VAL A 16 8.45 20.63 9.98
C VAL A 16 8.04 20.06 11.33
N TYR A 17 8.93 20.08 12.33
CA TYR A 17 8.61 19.58 13.67
C TYR A 17 7.40 20.29 14.28
N LYS A 18 7.36 21.62 14.20
CA LYS A 18 6.22 22.42 14.67
C LYS A 18 4.95 22.09 13.91
N GLU A 19 5.04 21.94 12.60
CA GLU A 19 3.88 21.64 11.74
C GLU A 19 3.32 20.25 12.01
N VAL A 20 4.18 19.22 12.08
CA VAL A 20 3.77 17.84 12.40
C VAL A 20 3.16 17.77 13.79
N SER A 21 3.74 18.46 14.78
CA SER A 21 3.18 18.52 16.14
C SER A 21 1.79 19.18 16.15
N ALA A 22 1.62 20.28 15.42
CA ALA A 22 0.33 20.96 15.30
C ALA A 22 -0.71 20.09 14.59
N LEU A 23 -0.32 19.38 13.52
CA LEU A 23 -1.20 18.47 12.80
C LEU A 23 -1.58 17.23 13.61
N ALA A 24 -0.70 16.75 14.50
CA ALA A 24 -1.04 15.65 15.39
C ALA A 24 -2.01 16.08 16.50
N ALA A 25 -1.89 17.33 16.98
CA ALA A 25 -2.78 17.90 17.99
C ALA A 25 -4.16 18.28 17.42
N ASP A 26 -4.20 18.82 16.19
CA ASP A 26 -5.42 19.24 15.49
C ASP A 26 -5.41 18.70 14.04
N PRO A 27 -5.68 17.40 13.86
CA PRO A 27 -5.64 16.79 12.54
C PRO A 27 -6.84 17.18 11.68
N PRO A 28 -6.71 17.24 10.35
CA PRO A 28 -7.86 17.32 9.45
C PRO A 28 -8.81 16.14 9.67
N GLU A 29 -10.10 16.35 9.42
CA GLU A 29 -11.12 15.31 9.56
C GLU A 29 -10.76 14.03 8.78
N GLY A 30 -10.89 12.87 9.45
CA GLY A 30 -10.58 11.57 8.87
C GLY A 30 -9.09 11.38 8.51
N ILE A 31 -8.19 12.19 9.06
CA ILE A 31 -6.74 12.03 8.90
C ILE A 31 -6.14 11.87 10.29
N LYS A 32 -5.20 10.94 10.45
CA LYS A 32 -4.40 10.75 11.67
C LYS A 32 -2.93 10.90 11.32
N ILE A 33 -2.18 11.59 12.18
CA ILE A 33 -0.74 11.76 12.05
C ILE A 33 -0.07 10.96 13.16
N TYR A 34 1.01 10.27 12.82
CA TYR A 34 1.86 9.55 13.75
C TYR A 34 3.25 10.20 13.73
N PRO A 35 3.50 11.19 14.60
CA PRO A 35 4.81 11.82 14.72
C PRO A 35 5.90 10.79 15.02
N SER A 36 7.04 10.93 14.37
CA SER A 36 8.24 10.14 14.65
C SER A 36 9.22 10.99 15.45
N GLU A 37 9.76 10.45 16.54
CA GLU A 37 10.81 11.10 17.32
C GLU A 37 12.21 10.88 16.71
N GLU A 38 12.36 9.80 15.93
CA GLU A 38 13.65 9.39 15.34
C GLU A 38 13.90 10.05 13.97
N ASP A 39 12.86 10.16 13.14
CA ASP A 39 12.98 10.71 11.79
C ASP A 39 11.79 11.62 11.46
N ILE A 40 12.02 12.93 11.58
CA ILE A 40 11.02 13.95 11.26
C ILE A 40 10.88 14.21 9.74
N THR A 41 11.73 13.60 8.92
CA THR A 41 11.67 13.70 7.44
C THR A 41 10.80 12.63 6.79
N GLU A 42 10.31 11.68 7.58
CA GLU A 42 9.26 10.76 7.18
C GLU A 42 8.05 10.90 8.11
N ILE A 43 6.92 11.34 7.55
CA ILE A 43 5.69 11.57 8.30
C ILE A 43 4.73 10.42 8.01
N GLN A 44 4.45 9.61 9.01
CA GLN A 44 3.50 8.50 8.94
C GLN A 44 2.09 9.03 9.21
N THR A 45 1.12 8.67 8.36
CA THR A 45 -0.28 9.10 8.50
C THR A 45 -1.26 7.98 8.14
N ALA A 46 -2.51 8.15 8.52
CA ALA A 46 -3.62 7.34 8.05
C ALA A 46 -4.75 8.23 7.57
N ILE A 47 -5.37 7.89 6.43
CA ILE A 47 -6.51 8.60 5.86
C ILE A 47 -7.71 7.65 5.81
N GLU A 48 -8.82 8.09 6.39
CA GLU A 48 -10.11 7.43 6.28
C GLU A 48 -10.65 7.66 4.86
N GLY A 49 -11.08 6.56 4.24
CA GLY A 49 -11.67 6.56 2.91
C GLY A 49 -12.96 7.40 2.89
N PRO A 50 -13.07 8.39 2.00
CA PRO A 50 -14.23 9.27 1.97
C PRO A 50 -15.54 8.52 1.66
N GLU A 51 -16.63 8.97 2.28
CA GLU A 51 -17.98 8.46 1.99
C GLU A 51 -18.37 8.69 0.53
N GLY A 52 -19.20 7.80 -0.02
CA GLY A 52 -19.64 7.84 -1.41
C GLY A 52 -18.57 7.44 -2.44
N THR A 53 -17.38 7.02 -2.00
CA THR A 53 -16.30 6.51 -2.85
C THR A 53 -16.15 5.00 -2.65
N PRO A 54 -15.47 4.26 -3.56
CA PRO A 54 -15.19 2.83 -3.33
C PRO A 54 -14.29 2.59 -2.11
N PHE A 55 -13.66 3.65 -1.58
CA PHE A 55 -12.75 3.62 -0.43
C PHE A 55 -13.46 3.74 0.92
N ALA A 56 -14.76 4.08 0.94
CA ALA A 56 -15.53 4.36 2.16
C ALA A 56 -15.38 3.26 3.23
N GLY A 57 -15.20 3.66 4.49
CA GLY A 57 -14.99 2.73 5.61
C GLY A 57 -13.61 2.06 5.67
N GLY A 58 -12.73 2.27 4.67
CA GLY A 58 -11.34 1.86 4.73
C GLY A 58 -10.44 2.86 5.46
N VAL A 59 -9.34 2.39 6.05
CA VAL A 59 -8.28 3.23 6.61
C VAL A 59 -6.97 2.95 5.88
N PHE A 60 -6.44 3.97 5.20
CA PHE A 60 -5.26 3.86 4.36
C PHE A 60 -4.06 4.46 5.06
N ARG A 61 -3.14 3.59 5.53
CA ARG A 61 -1.84 4.04 6.04
C ARG A 61 -0.98 4.52 4.88
N MET A 62 -0.29 5.62 5.08
CA MET A 62 0.61 6.21 4.11
C MET A 62 1.76 6.91 4.81
N ARG A 63 2.77 7.30 4.03
CA ARG A 63 3.87 8.13 4.50
C ARG A 63 4.16 9.27 3.52
N LEU A 64 4.59 10.40 4.06
CA LEU A 64 5.17 11.51 3.32
C LEU A 64 6.68 11.55 3.58
N VAL A 65 7.46 11.63 2.52
CA VAL A 65 8.93 11.70 2.59
C VAL A 65 9.38 13.06 2.12
N LEU A 66 10.05 13.80 3.00
CA LEU A 66 10.66 15.08 2.66
C LEU A 66 11.94 14.82 1.87
N GLY A 67 11.97 15.27 0.62
CA GLY A 67 13.17 15.19 -0.23
C GLY A 67 14.11 16.38 0.01
N LYS A 68 15.34 16.29 -0.52
CA LYS A 68 16.35 17.36 -0.47
C LYS A 68 15.87 18.74 -0.98
N ASP A 69 14.87 18.74 -1.87
CA ASP A 69 14.34 19.95 -2.48
C ASP A 69 13.16 20.55 -1.66
N PHE A 70 12.80 19.95 -0.53
CA PHE A 70 11.75 20.47 0.35
C PHE A 70 12.24 21.72 1.10
N PRO A 71 11.42 22.79 1.22
CA PRO A 71 10.02 22.91 0.83
C PRO A 71 9.77 23.50 -0.57
N ALA A 72 10.81 23.73 -1.39
CA ALA A 72 10.63 24.24 -2.75
C ALA A 72 9.84 23.25 -3.64
N ALA A 73 10.03 21.95 -3.42
CA ALA A 73 9.19 20.88 -3.95
C ALA A 73 8.32 20.26 -2.84
N PRO A 74 7.12 19.74 -3.17
CA PRO A 74 6.29 19.03 -2.20
C PRO A 74 6.97 17.73 -1.75
N PRO A 75 6.58 17.18 -0.58
CA PRO A 75 7.01 15.84 -0.18
C PRO A 75 6.51 14.77 -1.16
N LYS A 76 7.19 13.63 -1.18
CA LYS A 76 6.73 12.45 -1.93
C LYS A 76 5.77 11.65 -1.06
N GLY A 77 4.60 11.29 -1.60
CA GLY A 77 3.62 10.47 -0.89
C GLY A 77 3.65 9.01 -1.31
N PHE A 78 3.46 8.10 -0.35
CA PHE A 78 3.37 6.66 -0.59
C PHE A 78 2.27 6.04 0.27
N PHE A 79 1.29 5.38 -0.34
CA PHE A 79 0.40 4.49 0.37
C PHE A 79 1.15 3.23 0.83
N LEU A 80 1.02 2.91 2.11
CA LEU A 80 1.50 1.66 2.70
C LEU A 80 0.41 0.59 2.65
N THR A 81 -0.85 0.98 2.84
CA THR A 81 -2.01 0.14 2.54
C THR A 81 -2.15 0.00 1.03
N LYS A 82 -2.25 -1.24 0.52
CA LYS A 82 -2.50 -1.47 -0.91
C LYS A 82 -3.84 -0.85 -1.32
N ILE A 83 -3.84 -0.16 -2.46
CA ILE A 83 -5.00 0.55 -2.99
C ILE A 83 -5.05 0.43 -4.50
N PHE A 84 -6.24 0.24 -5.06
CA PHE A 84 -6.47 0.29 -6.50
C PHE A 84 -6.97 1.68 -6.88
N HIS A 85 -6.06 2.53 -7.37
CA HIS A 85 -6.34 3.94 -7.63
C HIS A 85 -5.53 4.45 -8.84
N PRO A 86 -6.11 5.26 -9.75
CA PRO A 86 -5.44 5.73 -10.97
C PRO A 86 -4.09 6.40 -10.71
N ASN A 87 -4.02 7.30 -9.74
CA ASN A 87 -2.80 8.08 -9.44
C ASN A 87 -1.82 7.42 -8.46
N VAL A 88 -1.99 6.13 -8.17
CA VAL A 88 -1.12 5.39 -7.25
C VAL A 88 -0.44 4.26 -8.01
N GLY A 89 0.89 4.24 -7.98
CA GLY A 89 1.67 3.19 -8.62
C GLY A 89 1.74 1.90 -7.81
N HIS A 90 2.36 0.88 -8.39
CA HIS A 90 2.42 -0.47 -7.84
C HIS A 90 3.14 -0.58 -6.48
N LYS A 91 4.05 0.35 -6.13
CA LYS A 91 4.71 0.39 -4.81
C LYS A 91 4.03 1.38 -3.85
N GLY A 92 2.83 1.85 -4.21
CA GLY A 92 2.06 2.82 -3.44
C GLY A 92 2.45 4.28 -3.68
N GLU A 93 3.40 4.56 -4.56
CA GLU A 93 3.82 5.92 -4.89
C GLU A 93 2.67 6.75 -5.46
N ILE A 94 2.47 7.95 -4.94
CA ILE A 94 1.44 8.89 -5.41
C ILE A 94 2.05 9.77 -6.51
N CYS A 95 1.30 9.99 -7.59
CA CYS A 95 1.76 10.79 -8.71
C CYS A 95 2.20 12.20 -8.28
N VAL A 96 3.47 12.52 -8.50
CA VAL A 96 4.06 13.80 -8.10
C VAL A 96 3.43 15.00 -8.80
N ASN A 97 2.91 14.81 -10.02
CA ASN A 97 2.26 15.90 -10.76
C ASN A 97 0.99 16.39 -10.06
N VAL A 98 0.26 15.48 -9.39
CA VAL A 98 -0.89 15.84 -8.56
C VAL A 98 -0.47 16.69 -7.37
N LEU A 99 0.61 16.29 -6.69
CA LEU A 99 1.10 17.02 -5.51
C LEU A 99 1.78 18.34 -5.87
N LYS A 100 2.29 18.50 -7.09
CA LYS A 100 3.01 19.69 -7.56
C LYS A 100 2.11 20.79 -8.10
N ARG A 101 0.95 20.45 -8.69
CA ARG A 101 0.15 21.39 -9.51
C ARG A 101 -0.13 22.72 -8.80
N ASP A 102 -0.40 22.66 -7.50
CA ASP A 102 -0.80 23.81 -6.69
C ASP A 102 0.11 23.99 -5.45
N TRP A 103 1.28 23.35 -5.43
CA TRP A 103 2.19 23.40 -4.29
C TRP A 103 2.82 24.78 -4.13
N ARG A 104 2.75 25.29 -2.90
CA ARG A 104 3.56 26.40 -2.41
C ARG A 104 4.07 26.05 -1.03
N ALA A 105 5.31 26.41 -0.72
CA ALA A 105 5.94 26.09 0.55
C ALA A 105 5.11 26.56 1.77
N GLU A 106 4.39 27.67 1.63
CA GLU A 106 3.53 28.23 2.67
C GLU A 106 2.27 27.41 2.99
N LEU A 107 1.84 26.52 2.08
CA LEU A 107 0.63 25.70 2.28
C LEU A 107 0.85 24.53 3.24
N GLY A 108 2.10 24.05 3.31
CA GLY A 108 2.51 23.02 4.27
C GLY A 108 1.94 21.61 4.03
N LEU A 109 2.29 20.71 4.93
CA LEU A 109 1.87 19.30 4.96
C LEU A 109 0.36 19.14 5.08
N ARG A 110 -0.35 20.06 5.75
CA ARG A 110 -1.83 20.03 5.84
C ARG A 110 -2.46 20.00 4.46
N HIS A 111 -2.01 20.90 3.58
CA HIS A 111 -2.52 21.00 2.22
C HIS A 111 -2.24 19.73 1.42
N VAL A 112 -1.04 19.15 1.53
CA VAL A 112 -0.68 17.90 0.85
C VAL A 112 -1.62 16.76 1.26
N LEU A 113 -1.88 16.61 2.55
CA LEU A 113 -2.75 15.56 3.08
C LEU A 113 -4.20 15.72 2.59
N LEU A 114 -4.70 16.96 2.55
CA LEU A 114 -6.02 17.26 2.01
C LEU A 114 -6.08 17.00 0.50
N THR A 115 -5.06 17.37 -0.26
CA THR A 115 -4.97 17.08 -1.69
C THR A 115 -5.02 15.58 -1.97
N ILE A 116 -4.33 14.77 -1.16
CA ILE A 116 -4.38 13.31 -1.27
C ILE A 116 -5.77 12.77 -0.93
N LYS A 117 -6.42 13.27 0.13
CA LYS A 117 -7.80 12.89 0.47
C LYS A 117 -8.77 13.26 -0.66
N CYS A 118 -8.64 14.44 -1.25
CA CYS A 118 -9.43 14.86 -2.40
C CYS A 118 -9.21 13.97 -3.62
N LEU A 119 -8.01 13.43 -3.80
CA LEU A 119 -7.70 12.53 -4.90
C LEU A 119 -8.49 11.21 -4.80
N LEU A 120 -8.77 10.73 -3.58
CA LEU A 120 -9.64 9.58 -3.35
C LEU A 120 -11.10 9.84 -3.75
N ILE A 121 -11.52 11.09 -3.79
CA ILE A 121 -12.87 11.50 -4.22
C ILE A 121 -12.90 11.74 -5.73
N HIS A 122 -11.90 12.46 -6.24
CA HIS A 122 -11.79 12.86 -7.64
C HIS A 122 -10.42 12.45 -8.20
N PRO A 123 -10.26 11.20 -8.65
CA PRO A 123 -9.02 10.77 -9.28
C PRO A 123 -8.73 11.57 -10.55
N ASN A 124 -7.45 11.78 -10.86
CA ASN A 124 -7.03 12.48 -12.08
C ASN A 124 -6.58 11.48 -13.16
N PRO A 125 -7.38 11.19 -14.20
CA PRO A 125 -7.03 10.23 -15.24
C PRO A 125 -5.80 10.67 -16.07
N GLU A 126 -5.56 11.97 -16.23
CA GLU A 126 -4.44 12.49 -17.05
C GLU A 126 -3.06 12.20 -16.43
N SER A 127 -3.02 11.93 -15.12
CA SER A 127 -1.80 11.63 -14.37
C SER A 127 -1.82 10.22 -13.77
N ALA A 128 -2.49 9.28 -14.44
CA ALA A 128 -2.57 7.90 -13.99
C ALA A 128 -1.18 7.23 -13.96
N LEU A 129 -0.85 6.61 -12.84
CA LEU A 129 0.29 5.70 -12.68
C LEU A 129 -0.15 4.23 -12.81
N ASN A 130 -1.42 3.96 -12.49
CA ASN A 130 -2.07 2.69 -12.73
C ASN A 130 -2.98 2.84 -13.96
N GLU A 131 -2.45 2.45 -15.11
CA GLU A 131 -3.12 2.57 -16.41
C GLU A 131 -4.46 1.83 -16.43
N GLU A 132 -4.54 0.66 -15.80
CA GLU A 132 -5.77 -0.12 -15.74
C GLU A 132 -6.85 0.58 -14.93
N ALA A 133 -6.51 1.09 -13.73
CA ALA A 133 -7.44 1.87 -12.93
C ALA A 133 -7.85 3.17 -13.64
N GLY A 134 -6.92 3.84 -14.33
CA GLY A 134 -7.21 5.04 -15.12
C GLY A 134 -8.14 4.76 -16.30
N ARG A 135 -7.92 3.66 -17.03
CA ARG A 135 -8.79 3.23 -18.13
C ARG A 135 -10.19 2.88 -17.63
N LEU A 136 -10.31 2.05 -16.60
CA LEU A 136 -11.61 1.69 -16.03
C LEU A 136 -12.36 2.91 -15.50
N LEU A 137 -11.68 3.86 -14.85
CA LEU A 137 -12.32 5.11 -14.40
C LEU A 137 -13.06 5.84 -15.53
N LEU A 138 -12.48 5.86 -16.74
CA LEU A 138 -13.04 6.55 -17.90
C LEU A 138 -14.03 5.72 -18.70
N GLU A 139 -13.79 4.42 -18.84
CA GLU A 139 -14.53 3.55 -19.75
C GLU A 139 -15.60 2.69 -19.05
N ASP A 140 -15.37 2.29 -17.80
CA ASP A 140 -16.26 1.42 -17.02
C ASP A 140 -16.14 1.71 -15.52
N TYR A 141 -16.81 2.78 -15.10
CA TYR A 141 -16.77 3.20 -13.70
C TYR A 141 -17.32 2.14 -12.74
N SER A 142 -18.28 1.31 -13.19
CA SER A 142 -18.85 0.25 -12.36
C SER A 142 -17.80 -0.80 -12.00
N GLU A 143 -17.02 -1.23 -12.99
CA GLU A 143 -15.92 -2.18 -12.76
C GLU A 143 -14.79 -1.54 -11.95
N TYR A 144 -14.43 -0.27 -12.24
CA TYR A 144 -13.49 0.48 -11.42
C TYR A 144 -13.91 0.49 -9.94
N PHE A 145 -15.16 0.85 -9.68
CA PHE A 145 -15.71 0.94 -8.33
C PHE A 145 -15.68 -0.42 -7.63
N SER A 146 -16.19 -1.47 -8.29
CA SER A 146 -16.22 -2.84 -7.76
C SER A 146 -14.82 -3.31 -7.36
N ARG A 147 -13.83 -3.11 -8.23
CA ARG A 147 -12.45 -3.53 -7.97
C ARG A 147 -11.77 -2.70 -6.89
N ALA A 148 -11.93 -1.39 -6.91
CA ALA A 148 -11.41 -0.51 -5.85
C ALA A 148 -12.03 -0.85 -4.50
N ARG A 149 -13.32 -1.18 -4.48
CA ARG A 149 -14.05 -1.59 -3.28
C ARG A 149 -13.53 -2.91 -2.72
N LEU A 150 -13.38 -3.93 -3.56
CA LEU A 150 -12.85 -5.23 -3.15
C LEU A 150 -11.45 -5.10 -2.51
N LEU A 151 -10.57 -4.31 -3.13
CA LEU A 151 -9.22 -4.08 -2.58
C LEU A 151 -9.25 -3.29 -1.27
N THR A 152 -10.19 -2.36 -1.13
CA THR A 152 -10.42 -1.63 0.13
C THR A 152 -10.86 -2.58 1.24
N GLU A 153 -11.80 -3.48 0.97
CA GLU A 153 -12.29 -4.46 1.94
C GLU A 153 -11.18 -5.40 2.41
N ILE A 154 -10.32 -5.85 1.50
CA ILE A 154 -9.22 -6.78 1.82
C ILE A 154 -8.10 -6.08 2.61
N HIS A 155 -7.74 -4.86 2.24
CA HIS A 155 -6.49 -4.23 2.73
C HIS A 155 -6.69 -3.09 3.74
N ALA A 156 -7.85 -2.44 3.74
CA ALA A 156 -8.07 -1.19 4.46
C ALA A 156 -9.12 -1.30 5.58
N MET A 157 -9.95 -2.35 5.62
CA MET A 157 -11.05 -2.48 6.60
C MET A 157 -10.71 -3.25 7.90
N GLY A 158 -9.43 -3.61 8.14
CA GLY A 158 -9.00 -4.45 9.27
C GLY A 158 -8.09 -3.77 10.31
N GLY A 159 -8.37 -2.52 10.70
CA GLY A 159 -7.36 -1.60 11.24
C GLY A 159 -7.39 -1.19 12.73
N THR A 160 -7.97 -1.97 13.65
CA THR A 160 -7.59 -1.91 15.09
C THR A 160 -6.97 -3.24 15.53
N SER A 161 -5.97 -3.76 14.82
CA SER A 161 -5.06 -4.81 15.31
C SER A 161 -4.02 -5.18 14.25
N GLY A 162 -2.73 -5.13 14.59
CA GLY A 162 -1.68 -5.77 13.78
C GLY A 162 -0.38 -4.98 13.73
N SER A 163 0.45 -5.17 14.76
CA SER A 163 1.88 -4.88 14.78
C SER A 163 2.62 -5.49 13.58
N ALA A 164 3.72 -4.84 13.19
CA ALA A 164 4.64 -5.26 12.14
C ALA A 164 4.95 -6.77 12.17
N GLN A 165 4.79 -7.44 11.03
CA GLN A 165 5.25 -8.81 10.82
C GLN A 165 6.53 -8.75 9.98
N GLU A 166 7.65 -9.11 10.58
CA GLU A 166 8.90 -9.38 9.88
C GLU A 166 8.81 -10.69 9.07
N PRO A 167 9.56 -10.82 7.96
CA PRO A 167 9.57 -12.04 7.15
C PRO A 167 10.52 -13.09 7.76
N GLY A 168 9.96 -14.04 8.51
CA GLY A 168 10.69 -15.18 9.08
C GLY A 168 10.37 -16.50 8.36
N ASP A 169 11.39 -17.02 7.68
CA ASP A 169 11.71 -18.39 7.23
C ASP A 169 10.60 -19.45 6.99
N GLY A 170 10.70 -20.08 5.81
CA GLY A 170 9.79 -21.14 5.34
C GLY A 170 9.96 -22.50 6.06
N PRO A 171 9.00 -23.43 5.91
CA PRO A 171 9.06 -24.70 6.62
C PRO A 171 9.89 -25.75 5.86
N GLN A 172 10.92 -26.30 6.50
CA GLN A 172 11.62 -27.52 6.09
C GLN A 172 10.84 -28.80 6.49
N PRO A 173 11.04 -29.93 5.77
CA PRO A 173 10.26 -31.16 5.94
C PRO A 173 10.81 -32.04 7.07
N LYS A 174 9.92 -32.54 7.94
CA LYS A 174 10.28 -33.55 8.95
C LYS A 174 10.23 -34.97 8.36
N LYS A 175 11.40 -35.60 8.29
CA LYS A 175 11.61 -37.05 8.11
C LYS A 175 11.27 -37.79 9.41
N HIS A 176 10.62 -38.95 9.34
CA HIS A 176 10.73 -40.02 10.34
C HIS A 176 10.72 -41.38 9.62
N ALA A 177 11.56 -42.30 10.09
CA ALA A 177 11.85 -43.59 9.49
C ALA A 177 11.44 -44.75 10.42
N GLY A 178 10.91 -45.84 9.84
CA GLY A 178 11.17 -47.25 10.23
C GLY A 178 10.25 -48.01 11.21
N ASP A 179 9.27 -48.76 10.66
CA ASP A 179 8.91 -50.22 10.76
C ASP A 179 9.28 -51.10 12.01
N PRO A 180 8.70 -52.31 12.32
CA PRO A 180 7.90 -53.21 11.46
C PRO A 180 6.75 -54.10 12.08
N SER A 181 6.04 -54.78 11.16
CA SER A 181 5.42 -56.13 11.25
C SER A 181 3.97 -56.33 11.73
N LYS A 182 3.08 -56.73 10.79
CA LYS A 182 2.53 -58.11 10.70
C LYS A 182 1.82 -58.34 9.35
N ARG A 183 2.19 -59.44 8.68
CA ARG A 183 1.63 -59.98 7.43
C ARG A 183 0.35 -60.77 7.70
N VAL A 184 -0.62 -60.72 6.77
CA VAL A 184 -1.29 -61.93 6.21
C VAL A 184 -1.63 -61.64 4.74
N ALA A 185 -1.31 -62.60 3.88
CA ALA A 185 -1.49 -62.59 2.42
C ALA A 185 -2.69 -63.46 2.02
N VAL A 186 -3.37 -63.18 0.88
CA VAL A 186 -3.90 -64.21 -0.03
C VAL A 186 -3.95 -63.72 -1.50
N ALA A 187 -3.22 -64.48 -2.32
CA ALA A 187 -3.38 -64.94 -3.71
C ALA A 187 -3.80 -64.05 -4.92
N LYS A 188 -2.92 -64.17 -5.93
CA LYS A 188 -2.95 -63.79 -7.35
C LYS A 188 -4.01 -64.54 -8.17
N LYS A 189 -4.45 -63.91 -9.28
CA LYS A 189 -4.75 -64.61 -10.54
C LYS A 189 -4.13 -63.85 -11.72
N LYS A 190 -3.21 -64.52 -12.43
CA LYS A 190 -2.56 -64.06 -13.68
C LYS A 190 -3.48 -64.30 -14.87
N THR A 191 -3.36 -63.49 -15.91
CA THR A 191 -3.32 -64.00 -17.30
C THR A 191 -2.64 -62.99 -18.23
N ASP A 192 -1.58 -63.46 -18.88
CA ASP A 192 -0.83 -62.84 -19.97
C ASP A 192 -1.66 -62.73 -21.25
N LYS A 193 -1.43 -61.68 -22.06
CA LYS A 193 -1.03 -61.85 -23.48
C LYS A 193 -0.61 -60.53 -24.14
N LYS A 194 0.65 -60.56 -24.62
CA LYS A 194 1.31 -59.73 -25.63
C LYS A 194 0.39 -59.18 -26.73
N ARG A 195 0.63 -57.95 -27.20
CA ARG A 195 1.12 -57.67 -28.58
C ARG A 195 1.58 -56.20 -28.71
N ALA A 196 2.81 -56.03 -29.17
CA ALA A 196 3.38 -54.78 -29.61
C ALA A 196 2.76 -54.30 -30.93
N LEU A 197 2.68 -52.98 -31.16
CA LEU A 197 3.00 -52.41 -32.46
C LEU A 197 3.41 -50.93 -32.37
N ARG A 198 4.37 -50.60 -33.22
CA ARG A 198 5.18 -49.39 -33.30
C ARG A 198 4.41 -48.20 -33.91
N ARG A 199 4.88 -47.00 -33.53
CA ARG A 199 5.08 -45.77 -34.33
C ARG A 199 4.14 -45.53 -35.52
N LEU A 200 3.41 -44.42 -35.44
CA LEU A 200 3.58 -43.24 -36.30
C LEU A 200 3.30 -41.99 -35.46
#